data_AF-A0A532BY15-F1
#
_entry.id   AF-A0A532BY15-F1
#
_cell.length_a   1.000
_cell.length_b   1.000
_cell.length_c   1.000
_cell.angle_alpha   90.00
_cell.angle_beta   90.00
_cell.angle_gamma   90.00
#
_symmetry.space_group_name_H-M   'P 1'
#
loop_
_entity.id
_entity.type
_entity.pdbx_description
1 polymer ?
#
loop_
_entity_poly.entity_id
_entity_poly.type
_entity_poly.pdbx_seq_one_letter_code
_entity_poly.pdbx_strand_id
1 'polypeptide(L)'
;MMEIEVSGVLLAGGKSRRMGEDKRHLAVGEQTLLERGLEVLQSIFREVLVVIAQDSTLLRIDARVVRDLVPDCGSLGGLYTGLTQATTPYIFVAACDMPFLNQTVIAQFTNRRATADIVIAKLDDRLHPMHALYSKRCLPALEQMIRARQLKIQEIVSQSSLRVRYVTEADLLTIDHSGHSFYNVNTMADLEAARSLLPRIPPSE
;
A
#
# COMPACT_ATOMS: atom_id res chain seq x y z
N MET A 1 10.01 -23.35 -2.24
CA MET A 1 9.60 -21.94 -2.50
C MET A 1 10.57 -21.07 -1.72
N MET A 2 11.38 -20.22 -2.38
CA MET A 2 12.21 -19.27 -1.62
C MET A 2 11.28 -18.36 -0.83
N GLU A 3 11.45 -18.29 0.48
CA GLU A 3 10.72 -17.33 1.31
C GLU A 3 10.96 -15.93 0.72
N ILE A 4 9.87 -15.27 0.34
CA ILE A 4 9.91 -13.88 -0.08
C ILE A 4 10.16 -13.09 1.20
N GLU A 5 11.37 -12.56 1.38
CA GLU A 5 11.71 -11.70 2.52
C GLU A 5 11.07 -10.30 2.39
N VAL A 6 9.74 -10.27 2.29
CA VAL A 6 8.92 -9.07 2.15
C VAL A 6 7.73 -9.19 3.10
N SER A 7 7.49 -8.16 3.90
CA SER A 7 6.26 -8.03 4.70
C SER A 7 5.21 -7.22 3.96
N GLY A 8 3.95 -7.61 4.07
CA GLY A 8 2.82 -6.80 3.63
C GLY A 8 2.57 -5.69 4.63
N VAL A 9 2.35 -4.46 4.16
CA VAL A 9 1.97 -3.32 4.98
C VAL A 9 0.71 -2.69 4.40
N LEU A 10 -0.38 -2.76 5.16
CA LEU A 10 -1.61 -2.07 4.84
C LEU A 10 -1.67 -0.74 5.59
N LEU A 11 -1.67 0.37 4.85
CA LEU A 11 -1.82 1.70 5.41
C LEU A 11 -3.32 1.98 5.62
N ALA A 12 -3.76 1.77 6.86
CA ALA A 12 -5.10 2.07 7.36
C ALA A 12 -5.12 3.37 8.20
N GLY A 13 -4.07 4.18 8.08
CA GLY A 13 -3.90 5.46 8.76
C GLY A 13 -4.44 6.64 7.94
N GLY A 14 -5.02 7.61 8.63
CA GLY A 14 -5.46 8.88 8.07
C GLY A 14 -6.58 9.48 8.90
N LYS A 15 -6.60 10.80 9.05
CA LYS A 15 -7.70 11.54 9.72
C LYS A 15 -9.01 11.56 8.91
N SER A 16 -9.10 10.74 7.86
CA SER A 16 -10.22 10.73 6.92
C SER A 16 -11.43 10.04 7.55
N ARG A 17 -12.26 10.84 8.24
CA ARG A 17 -13.70 10.60 8.31
C ARG A 17 -14.28 11.07 6.98
N ARG A 18 -14.45 10.17 6.02
CA ARG A 18 -15.11 10.50 4.76
C ARG A 18 -16.54 10.04 4.88
N MET A 19 -17.49 10.91 4.54
CA MET A 19 -18.92 10.59 4.65
C MET A 19 -19.39 10.35 6.10
N GLY A 20 -18.72 10.94 7.10
CA GLY A 20 -19.09 10.81 8.52
C GLY A 20 -18.66 9.49 9.19
N GLU A 21 -18.26 8.50 8.39
CA GLU A 21 -17.84 7.18 8.85
C GLU A 21 -16.32 6.97 8.71
N ASP A 22 -15.83 5.98 9.44
CA ASP A 22 -14.46 5.52 9.30
C ASP A 22 -14.32 4.78 7.96
N LYS A 23 -13.47 5.31 7.07
CA LYS A 23 -13.26 4.76 5.72
C LYS A 23 -12.92 3.27 5.73
N ARG A 24 -12.26 2.79 6.80
CA ARG A 24 -11.87 1.39 6.96
C ARG A 24 -13.06 0.44 6.98
N HIS A 25 -14.24 0.92 7.40
CA HIS A 25 -15.46 0.13 7.50
C HIS A 25 -16.37 0.24 6.26
N LEU A 26 -15.96 0.99 5.23
CA LEU A 26 -16.74 1.06 3.99
C LEU A 26 -16.72 -0.30 3.29
N ALA A 27 -17.91 -0.84 3.02
CA ALA A 27 -18.08 -2.14 2.37
C ALA A 27 -18.14 -2.02 0.84
N VAL A 28 -17.38 -2.87 0.17
CA VAL A 28 -17.49 -3.16 -1.27
C VAL A 28 -17.92 -4.63 -1.37
N GLY A 29 -19.16 -4.90 -1.75
CA GLY A 29 -19.75 -6.23 -1.60
C GLY A 29 -19.90 -6.62 -0.13
N GLU A 30 -19.54 -7.85 0.23
CA GLU A 30 -19.68 -8.39 1.58
C GLU A 30 -18.51 -8.05 2.53
N GLN A 31 -17.44 -7.47 2.01
CA GLN A 31 -16.22 -7.17 2.76
C GLN A 31 -15.95 -5.68 2.82
N THR A 32 -15.40 -5.23 3.95
CA THR A 32 -14.86 -3.88 4.10
C THR A 32 -13.59 -3.71 3.27
N LEU A 33 -13.27 -2.45 2.92
CA LEU A 33 -12.00 -2.11 2.26
C LEU A 33 -10.78 -2.63 3.04
N LEU A 34 -10.83 -2.55 4.38
CA LEU A 34 -9.79 -3.09 5.25
C LEU A 34 -9.64 -4.61 5.10
N GLU A 35 -10.74 -5.36 5.21
CA GLU A 35 -10.73 -6.82 5.11
C GLU A 35 -10.22 -7.28 3.74
N ARG A 36 -10.69 -6.65 2.65
CA ARG A 36 -10.23 -6.97 1.28
C ARG A 36 -8.73 -6.79 1.12
N GLY A 37 -8.21 -5.64 1.52
CA GLY A 37 -6.78 -5.36 1.40
C GLY A 37 -5.96 -6.30 2.29
N LEU A 38 -6.46 -6.61 3.48
CA LEU A 38 -5.77 -7.49 4.42
C LEU A 38 -5.70 -8.94 3.90
N GLU A 39 -6.82 -9.48 3.42
CA GLU A 39 -6.90 -10.84 2.90
C GLU A 39 -5.92 -11.07 1.74
N VAL A 40 -5.87 -10.15 0.77
CA VAL A 40 -4.91 -10.23 -0.35
C VAL A 40 -3.46 -10.17 0.13
N LEU A 41 -3.15 -9.32 1.11
CA LEU A 41 -1.77 -9.28 1.63
C LEU A 41 -1.42 -10.56 2.41
N GLN A 42 -2.37 -11.14 3.14
CA GLN A 42 -2.16 -12.37 3.92
C GLN A 42 -2.02 -13.63 3.04
N SER A 43 -2.63 -13.66 1.85
CA SER A 43 -2.42 -14.76 0.91
C SER A 43 -1.02 -14.75 0.29
N ILE A 44 -0.33 -13.61 0.31
CA ILE A 44 0.98 -13.40 -0.33
C ILE A 44 2.13 -13.41 0.67
N PHE A 45 1.95 -12.74 1.81
CA PHE A 45 3.02 -12.44 2.75
C PHE A 45 2.82 -13.16 4.08
N ARG A 46 3.92 -13.75 4.59
CA ARG A 46 3.93 -14.41 5.89
C ARG A 46 3.74 -13.43 7.06
N GLU A 47 4.32 -12.23 6.94
CA GLU A 47 4.11 -11.13 7.89
C GLU A 47 3.28 -10.04 7.22
N VAL A 48 2.17 -9.65 7.86
CA VAL A 48 1.36 -8.52 7.46
C VAL A 48 1.16 -7.58 8.65
N LEU A 49 1.45 -6.29 8.43
CA LEU A 49 1.21 -5.22 9.40
C LEU A 49 0.09 -4.30 8.89
N VAL A 50 -0.76 -3.87 9.82
CA VAL A 50 -1.73 -2.80 9.57
C VAL A 50 -1.32 -1.57 10.35
N VAL A 51 -0.97 -0.50 9.63
CA VAL A 51 -0.56 0.76 10.24
C VAL A 51 -1.77 1.67 10.38
N ILE A 52 -2.10 2.04 11.62
CA ILE A 52 -3.20 2.96 11.95
C ILE A 52 -2.66 4.29 12.49
N ALA A 53 -3.47 5.35 12.40
CA ALA A 53 -3.11 6.63 12.99
C ALA A 53 -2.91 6.52 14.52
N GLN A 54 -2.05 7.37 15.08
CA GLN A 54 -1.67 7.34 16.49
C GLN A 54 -2.87 7.39 17.44
N ASP A 55 -3.90 8.19 17.13
CA ASP A 55 -5.10 8.36 17.97
C ASP A 55 -6.27 7.42 17.59
N SER A 56 -6.05 6.49 16.66
CA SER A 56 -7.11 5.63 16.15
C SER A 56 -7.50 4.54 17.16
N THR A 57 -8.78 4.16 17.21
CA THR A 57 -9.19 2.96 17.95
C THR A 57 -8.45 1.74 17.42
N LEU A 58 -8.00 0.86 18.31
CA LEU A 58 -7.34 -0.37 17.92
C LEU A 58 -8.32 -1.26 17.15
N LEU A 59 -7.89 -1.76 16.00
CA LEU A 59 -8.67 -2.68 15.19
C LEU A 59 -8.59 -4.08 15.80
N ARG A 60 -9.74 -4.77 15.86
CA ARG A 60 -9.81 -6.18 16.28
C ARG A 60 -9.79 -7.05 15.01
N ILE A 61 -8.60 -7.25 14.47
CA ILE A 61 -8.36 -8.02 13.24
C ILE A 61 -7.26 -9.04 13.48
N ASP A 62 -7.24 -10.10 12.68
CA ASP A 62 -6.22 -11.15 12.75
C ASP A 62 -4.92 -10.71 12.04
N ALA A 63 -4.33 -9.60 12.48
CA ALA A 63 -3.09 -9.07 11.94
C ALA A 63 -2.37 -8.22 12.98
N ARG A 64 -1.06 -8.00 12.78
CA ARG A 64 -0.28 -7.12 13.66
C ARG A 64 -0.66 -5.66 13.40
N VAL A 65 -1.41 -5.06 14.31
CA VAL A 65 -1.77 -3.63 14.24
C VAL A 65 -0.72 -2.78 14.94
N VAL A 66 -0.17 -1.79 14.24
CA VAL A 66 0.82 -0.84 14.77
C VAL A 66 0.32 0.60 14.63
N ARG A 67 0.63 1.43 15.62
CA ARG A 67 0.34 2.86 15.59
C ARG A 67 1.45 3.60 14.87
N ASP A 68 1.08 4.61 14.08
CA ASP A 68 2.01 5.53 13.44
C ASP A 68 2.97 6.14 14.47
N LEU A 69 4.28 5.94 14.26
CA LEU A 69 5.37 6.44 15.10
C LEU A 69 5.64 7.93 14.85
N VAL A 70 5.19 8.46 13.72
CA VAL A 70 5.48 9.83 13.29
C VAL A 70 4.15 10.52 12.96
N PRO A 71 3.41 10.98 13.99
CA PRO A 71 2.10 11.60 13.78
C PRO A 71 2.19 12.85 12.89
N ASP A 72 1.05 13.17 12.26
CA ASP A 72 0.87 14.33 11.39
C ASP A 72 1.78 14.38 10.14
N CYS A 73 2.37 13.24 9.75
CA CYS A 73 3.12 13.08 8.51
C CYS A 73 2.35 12.33 7.42
N GLY A 74 1.04 12.09 7.61
CA GLY A 74 0.17 11.42 6.65
C GLY A 74 0.70 10.04 6.24
N SER A 75 0.55 9.67 4.97
CA SER A 75 1.02 8.38 4.46
C SER A 75 2.55 8.20 4.57
N LEU A 76 3.33 9.27 4.65
CA LEU A 76 4.79 9.18 4.83
C LEU A 76 5.13 8.63 6.23
N GLY A 77 4.41 9.08 7.26
CA GLY A 77 4.54 8.54 8.63
C GLY A 77 4.14 7.07 8.68
N GLY A 78 3.03 6.73 8.01
CA GLY A 78 2.58 5.34 7.86
C GLY A 78 3.62 4.43 7.17
N LEU A 79 4.19 4.88 6.05
CA LEU A 79 5.25 4.17 5.33
C LEU A 79 6.51 3.98 6.20
N TYR A 80 6.98 5.05 6.84
CA TYR A 80 8.14 4.99 7.74
C TYR A 80 7.89 4.01 8.89
N THR A 81 6.70 4.06 9.50
CA THR A 81 6.30 3.16 10.58
C THR A 81 6.28 1.71 10.11
N GLY A 82 5.63 1.41 8.98
CA GLY A 82 5.58 0.06 8.43
C GLY A 82 6.99 -0.49 8.16
N LEU A 83 7.86 0.33 7.58
CA LEU A 83 9.23 -0.06 7.26
C LEU A 83 10.09 -0.29 8.51
N THR A 84 9.87 0.51 9.56
CA THR A 84 10.56 0.38 10.85
C THR A 84 10.11 -0.86 11.61
N GLN A 85 8.81 -1.16 11.57
CA GLN A 85 8.18 -2.23 12.37
C GLN A 85 8.24 -3.62 11.73
N ALA A 86 8.37 -3.69 10.39
CA ALA A 86 8.50 -4.95 9.68
C ALA A 86 9.77 -5.71 10.09
N THR A 87 9.70 -7.03 10.13
CA THR A 87 10.86 -7.87 10.49
C THR A 87 11.74 -8.17 9.28
N THR A 88 11.20 -8.14 8.07
CA THR A 88 11.91 -8.40 6.82
C THR A 88 12.72 -7.19 6.30
N PRO A 89 13.66 -7.39 5.36
CA PRO A 89 14.43 -6.31 4.73
C PRO A 89 13.62 -5.42 3.79
N TYR A 90 12.50 -5.92 3.27
CA TYR A 90 11.60 -5.21 2.35
C TYR A 90 10.17 -5.23 2.85
N ILE A 91 9.39 -4.24 2.45
CA ILE A 91 7.93 -4.24 2.58
C ILE A 91 7.29 -4.01 1.23
N PHE A 92 6.10 -4.57 1.03
CA PHE A 92 5.15 -4.11 0.03
C PHE A 92 4.07 -3.31 0.72
N VAL A 93 3.81 -2.10 0.26
CA VAL A 93 2.89 -1.15 0.87
C VAL A 93 1.67 -0.98 -0.02
N ALA A 94 0.49 -1.15 0.57
CA ALA A 94 -0.80 -0.87 -0.04
C ALA A 94 -1.59 0.14 0.80
N ALA A 95 -2.31 1.06 0.16
CA ALA A 95 -3.33 1.86 0.83
C ALA A 95 -4.57 0.99 1.12
N CYS A 96 -5.21 1.19 2.28
CA CYS A 96 -6.45 0.47 2.60
C CYS A 96 -7.63 0.84 1.70
N ASP A 97 -7.51 1.85 0.84
CA ASP A 97 -8.59 2.32 -0.02
C ASP A 97 -8.55 1.75 -1.44
N MET A 98 -7.75 0.72 -1.66
CA MET A 98 -7.57 0.04 -2.93
C MET A 98 -8.33 -1.31 -2.90
N PRO A 99 -9.62 -1.36 -3.29
CA PRO A 99 -10.47 -2.54 -3.12
C PRO A 99 -10.06 -3.75 -3.97
N PHE A 100 -9.24 -3.55 -5.00
CA PHE A 100 -8.98 -4.55 -6.04
C PHE A 100 -7.50 -4.92 -6.14
N LEU A 101 -6.78 -4.97 -5.00
CA LEU A 101 -5.41 -5.48 -4.99
C LEU A 101 -5.33 -6.84 -5.68
N ASN A 102 -4.32 -7.03 -6.51
CA ASN A 102 -4.15 -8.23 -7.32
C ASN A 102 -2.78 -8.85 -7.05
N GLN A 103 -2.76 -10.14 -6.69
CA GLN A 103 -1.53 -10.86 -6.34
C GLN A 103 -0.50 -10.90 -7.47
N THR A 104 -0.96 -11.11 -8.71
CA THR A 104 -0.08 -11.16 -9.90
C THR A 104 0.53 -9.78 -10.19
N VAL A 105 -0.21 -8.70 -9.95
CA VAL A 105 0.32 -7.33 -10.01
C VAL A 105 1.36 -7.11 -8.91
N ILE A 106 1.05 -7.47 -7.66
CA ILE A 106 1.98 -7.36 -6.51
C ILE A 106 3.28 -8.14 -6.79
N ALA A 107 3.20 -9.30 -7.44
CA ALA A 107 4.36 -10.09 -7.81
C ALA A 107 5.33 -9.34 -8.75
N GLN A 108 4.84 -8.42 -9.59
CA GLN A 108 5.72 -7.58 -10.42
C GLN A 108 6.66 -6.72 -9.56
N PHE A 109 6.21 -6.30 -8.38
CA PHE A 109 7.02 -5.49 -7.47
C PHE A 109 8.03 -6.35 -6.71
N THR A 110 7.56 -7.44 -6.10
CA THR A 110 8.38 -8.30 -5.24
C THR A 110 9.47 -9.06 -6.00
N ASN A 111 9.24 -9.39 -7.28
CA ASN A 111 10.24 -10.04 -8.13
C ASN A 111 11.39 -9.11 -8.53
N ARG A 112 11.19 -7.79 -8.53
CA ARG A 112 12.23 -6.80 -8.88
C ARG A 112 13.09 -6.37 -7.68
N ARG A 113 12.77 -6.83 -6.46
CA ARG A 113 13.39 -6.39 -5.19
C ARG A 113 14.92 -6.53 -5.15
N ALA A 114 15.47 -7.58 -5.76
CA ALA A 114 16.91 -7.87 -5.70
C ALA A 114 17.78 -6.78 -6.37
N THR A 115 17.19 -5.94 -7.22
CA THR A 115 17.91 -4.93 -8.01
C THR A 115 17.54 -3.49 -7.64
N ALA A 116 16.70 -3.31 -6.61
CA ALA A 116 16.10 -2.03 -6.29
C ALA A 116 15.92 -1.85 -4.78
N ASP A 117 16.01 -0.60 -4.34
CA ASP A 117 15.61 -0.19 -3.00
C ASP A 117 14.15 0.26 -2.99
N ILE A 118 13.63 0.73 -4.15
CA ILE A 118 12.22 1.07 -4.37
C ILE A 118 11.76 0.45 -5.69
N VAL A 119 10.61 -0.24 -5.68
CA VAL A 119 9.88 -0.59 -6.90
C VAL A 119 8.51 0.08 -6.82
N ILE A 120 8.22 1.01 -7.73
CA ILE A 120 7.03 1.86 -7.68
C ILE A 120 6.32 1.86 -9.03
N ALA A 121 4.98 1.88 -9.02
CA ALA A 121 4.24 1.99 -10.27
C ALA A 121 4.33 3.42 -10.82
N LYS A 122 4.58 3.54 -12.12
CA LYS A 122 4.48 4.79 -12.85
C LYS A 122 3.50 4.59 -14.00
N LEU A 123 2.27 5.07 -13.81
CA LEU A 123 1.14 4.89 -14.72
C LEU A 123 0.59 6.26 -15.12
N ASP A 124 0.39 6.51 -16.40
CA ASP A 124 0.00 7.81 -16.97
C ASP A 124 0.86 8.97 -16.42
N ASP A 125 2.17 8.73 -16.32
CA ASP A 125 3.19 9.62 -15.73
C ASP A 125 3.01 9.92 -14.23
N ARG A 126 2.08 9.23 -13.56
CA ARG A 126 1.81 9.36 -12.11
C ARG A 126 2.45 8.22 -11.32
N LEU A 127 3.03 8.59 -10.18
CA LEU A 127 3.62 7.63 -9.25
C LEU A 127 2.60 7.16 -8.22
N HIS A 128 2.58 5.85 -7.94
CA HIS A 128 1.71 5.22 -6.94
C HIS A 128 2.52 4.75 -5.72
N PRO A 129 2.90 5.65 -4.80
CA PRO A 129 3.78 5.33 -3.66
C PRO A 129 3.12 4.45 -2.59
N MET A 130 1.80 4.31 -2.64
CA MET A 130 1.04 3.43 -1.74
C MET A 130 0.59 2.14 -2.43
N HIS A 131 1.27 1.77 -3.52
CA HIS A 131 1.20 0.47 -4.17
C HIS A 131 2.61 0.15 -4.71
N ALA A 132 3.53 -0.09 -3.77
CA ALA A 132 4.96 -0.09 -4.06
C ALA A 132 5.75 -0.92 -3.05
N LEU A 133 6.94 -1.35 -3.47
CA LEU A 133 7.91 -2.05 -2.63
C LEU A 133 8.99 -1.09 -2.16
N TYR A 134 9.34 -1.18 -0.87
CA TYR A 134 10.40 -0.38 -0.24
C TYR A 134 11.34 -1.27 0.55
N SER A 135 12.65 -1.07 0.39
CA SER A 135 13.70 -1.63 1.24
C SER A 135 13.87 -0.81 2.51
N LYS A 136 14.29 -1.44 3.62
CA LYS A 136 14.73 -0.75 4.84
C LYS A 136 15.84 0.29 4.58
N ARG A 137 16.57 0.17 3.47
CA ARG A 137 17.53 1.20 3.02
C ARG A 137 16.89 2.57 2.75
N CYS A 138 15.57 2.64 2.60
CA CYS A 138 14.82 3.90 2.47
C CYS A 138 14.70 4.67 3.80
N LEU A 139 14.92 4.04 4.97
CA LEU A 139 14.69 4.65 6.28
C LEU A 139 15.44 6.00 6.46
N PRO A 140 16.75 6.12 6.16
CA PRO A 140 17.44 7.41 6.33
C PRO A 140 16.86 8.53 5.46
N ALA A 141 16.46 8.21 4.23
CA ALA A 141 15.84 9.17 3.32
C ALA A 141 14.44 9.59 3.82
N LEU A 142 13.64 8.64 4.28
CA LEU A 142 12.33 8.91 4.89
C LEU A 142 12.46 9.79 6.14
N GLU A 143 13.43 9.50 7.02
CA GLU A 143 13.70 10.34 8.19
C GLU A 143 14.06 11.77 7.81
N GLN A 144 14.91 11.95 6.80
CA GLN A 144 15.27 13.27 6.30
C GLN A 144 14.05 14.02 5.76
N MET A 145 13.24 13.37 4.94
CA MET A 145 11.99 13.95 4.40
C MET A 145 11.04 14.35 5.52
N ILE A 146 10.87 13.51 6.54
CA ILE A 146 10.05 13.78 7.72
C ILE A 146 10.55 15.02 8.46
N ARG A 147 11.86 15.08 8.77
CA ARG A 147 12.48 16.22 9.48
C ARG A 147 12.34 17.52 8.67
N ALA A 148 12.46 17.43 7.35
CA ALA A 148 12.30 18.57 6.43
C ALA A 148 10.83 18.92 6.13
N ARG A 149 9.86 18.18 6.67
CA ARG A 149 8.42 18.30 6.34
C ARG A 149 8.10 18.16 4.84
N GLN A 150 8.93 17.39 4.12
CA GLN A 150 8.69 17.00 2.73
C GLN A 150 7.78 15.76 2.70
N LEU A 151 6.47 15.99 2.86
CA LEU A 151 5.50 14.91 3.08
C LEU A 151 5.08 14.14 1.82
N LYS A 152 5.50 14.60 0.63
CA LYS A 152 5.17 13.95 -0.63
C LYS A 152 6.07 12.73 -0.83
N ILE A 153 5.55 11.53 -0.53
CA ILE A 153 6.32 10.28 -0.64
C ILE A 153 6.98 10.14 -2.02
N GLN A 154 6.31 10.57 -3.09
CA GLN A 154 6.82 10.48 -4.46
C GLN A 154 8.22 11.12 -4.64
N GLU A 155 8.58 12.13 -3.84
CA GLU A 155 9.89 12.78 -3.89
C GLU A 155 11.05 11.86 -3.48
N ILE A 156 10.77 10.73 -2.80
CA ILE A 156 11.79 9.76 -2.43
C ILE A 156 12.50 9.15 -3.65
N VAL A 157 11.84 9.10 -4.81
CA VAL A 157 12.43 8.54 -6.04
C VAL A 157 13.56 9.42 -6.58
N SER A 158 13.66 10.66 -6.14
CA SER A 158 14.72 11.60 -6.52
C SER A 158 15.97 11.48 -5.64
N GLN A 159 15.96 10.59 -4.63
CA GLN A 159 17.11 10.38 -3.74
C GLN A 159 18.19 9.58 -4.48
N SER A 160 19.32 10.21 -4.76
CA SER A 160 20.43 9.62 -5.52
C SER A 160 21.08 8.41 -4.85
N SER A 161 20.89 8.24 -3.54
CA SER A 161 21.37 7.10 -2.76
C SER A 161 20.50 5.83 -2.89
N LEU A 162 19.34 5.93 -3.54
CA LEU A 162 18.37 4.84 -3.69
C LEU A 162 18.26 4.40 -5.15
N ARG A 163 18.23 3.09 -5.37
CA ARG A 163 17.96 2.51 -6.69
C ARG A 163 16.46 2.33 -6.86
N VAL A 164 15.91 3.02 -7.84
CA VAL A 164 14.48 2.98 -8.15
C VAL A 164 14.23 2.16 -9.42
N ARG A 165 13.22 1.30 -9.37
CA ARG A 165 12.65 0.63 -10.55
C ARG A 165 11.19 0.98 -10.68
N TYR A 166 10.74 1.06 -11.93
CA TYR A 166 9.36 1.36 -12.26
C TYR A 166 8.66 0.10 -12.75
N VAL A 167 7.40 -0.06 -12.33
CA VAL A 167 6.42 -0.92 -12.99
C VAL A 167 5.55 0.00 -13.84
N THR A 168 5.51 -0.23 -15.15
CA THR A 168 4.75 0.61 -16.10
C THR A 168 3.56 -0.14 -16.66
N GLU A 169 2.75 0.52 -17.47
CA GLU A 169 1.61 -0.05 -18.18
C GLU A 169 2.03 -1.25 -19.03
N ALA A 170 3.23 -1.21 -19.63
CA ALA A 170 3.77 -2.30 -20.42
C ALA A 170 4.00 -3.58 -19.60
N ASP A 171 4.40 -3.44 -18.32
CA ASP A 171 4.56 -4.57 -17.40
C ASP A 171 3.21 -5.18 -16.98
N LEU A 172 2.12 -4.41 -17.07
CA LEU A 172 0.80 -4.75 -16.55
C LEU A 172 -0.20 -5.14 -17.63
N LEU A 173 0.12 -4.91 -18.91
CA LEU A 173 -0.81 -5.04 -20.04
C LEU A 173 -1.54 -6.40 -20.09
N THR A 174 -0.85 -7.48 -19.74
CA THR A 174 -1.40 -8.85 -19.78
C THR A 174 -1.99 -9.32 -18.45
N ILE A 175 -1.85 -8.52 -17.38
CA ILE A 175 -2.19 -8.90 -15.99
C ILE A 175 -3.35 -8.06 -15.46
N ASP A 176 -3.33 -6.75 -15.70
CA ASP A 176 -4.37 -5.80 -15.27
C ASP A 176 -4.59 -4.73 -16.35
N HIS A 177 -5.10 -5.17 -17.51
CA HIS A 177 -5.44 -4.29 -18.62
C HIS A 177 -6.42 -3.16 -18.21
N SER A 178 -7.25 -3.41 -17.20
CA SER A 178 -8.22 -2.44 -16.67
C SER A 178 -7.63 -1.40 -15.72
N GLY A 179 -6.42 -1.63 -15.18
CA GLY A 179 -5.83 -0.79 -14.13
C GLY A 179 -6.60 -0.80 -12.80
N HIS A 180 -7.47 -1.78 -12.58
CA HIS A 180 -8.32 -1.82 -11.38
C HIS A 180 -7.49 -1.98 -10.10
N SER A 181 -6.31 -2.60 -10.17
CA SER A 181 -5.41 -2.78 -9.03
C SER A 181 -4.89 -1.46 -8.45
N PHE A 182 -5.02 -0.37 -9.21
CA PHE A 182 -4.65 0.99 -8.84
C PHE A 182 -5.85 1.88 -8.52
N TYR A 183 -7.07 1.33 -8.52
CA TYR A 183 -8.28 2.07 -8.21
C TYR A 183 -8.34 2.45 -6.73
N ASN A 184 -8.57 3.72 -6.42
CA ASN A 184 -8.71 4.22 -5.05
C ASN A 184 -10.14 4.70 -4.81
N VAL A 185 -10.78 4.22 -3.73
CA VAL A 185 -12.07 4.72 -3.28
C VAL A 185 -11.86 6.00 -2.52
N ASN A 186 -12.01 7.16 -3.16
CA ASN A 186 -11.79 8.44 -2.49
C ASN A 186 -13.07 9.18 -2.05
N THR A 187 -14.14 8.99 -2.80
CA THR A 187 -15.44 9.65 -2.67
C THR A 187 -16.57 8.60 -2.62
N MET A 188 -17.80 9.02 -2.34
CA MET A 188 -18.96 8.12 -2.39
C MET A 188 -19.19 7.61 -3.83
N ALA A 189 -18.99 8.46 -4.83
CA ALA A 189 -19.08 8.05 -6.24
C ALA A 189 -18.06 6.95 -6.56
N ASP A 190 -16.84 7.02 -6.01
CA ASP A 190 -15.84 5.96 -6.19
C ASP A 190 -16.27 4.66 -5.49
N LEU A 191 -16.93 4.74 -4.33
CA LEU A 191 -17.43 3.56 -3.63
C LEU A 191 -18.55 2.87 -4.41
N GLU A 192 -19.49 3.64 -4.95
CA GLU A 192 -20.58 3.13 -5.80
C GLU A 192 -20.05 2.52 -7.10
N ALA A 193 -19.07 3.17 -7.73
CA ALA A 193 -18.37 2.62 -8.88
C ALA A 193 -17.65 1.32 -8.53
N ALA A 194 -16.92 1.27 -7.40
CA ALA A 194 -16.26 0.04 -6.94
C ALA A 194 -17.26 -1.10 -6.70
N ARG A 195 -18.41 -0.83 -6.06
CA ARG A 195 -19.47 -1.83 -5.87
C ARG A 195 -20.02 -2.35 -7.20
N SER A 196 -20.13 -1.48 -8.20
CA SER A 196 -20.60 -1.84 -9.55
C SER A 196 -19.55 -2.61 -10.36
N LEU A 197 -18.26 -2.37 -10.10
CA LEU A 197 -17.14 -3.07 -10.74
C LEU A 197 -16.90 -4.46 -10.15
N LEU A 198 -17.17 -4.65 -8.85
CA LEU A 198 -16.86 -5.89 -8.13
C LEU A 198 -17.33 -7.18 -8.85
N PRO A 199 -18.57 -7.30 -9.37
CA PRO A 199 -19.01 -8.52 -10.05
C PRO A 199 -18.27 -8.82 -11.37
N ARG A 200 -17.53 -7.85 -11.90
CA ARG A 200 -16.81 -7.93 -13.18
C ARG A 200 -15.33 -8.25 -13.00
N ILE A 201 -14.85 -8.25 -11.76
CA ILE A 201 -13.46 -8.55 -11.43
C ILE A 201 -13.41 -10.02 -11.01
N PRO A 202 -12.65 -10.87 -11.72
CA PRO A 202 -12.48 -12.25 -11.29
C PRO A 202 -11.83 -12.28 -9.90
N PRO A 203 -12.18 -13.25 -9.04
CA PRO A 203 -11.49 -13.43 -7.77
C PRO A 203 -9.99 -13.57 -8.01
N SER A 204 -9.18 -13.06 -7.08
CA SER A 204 -7.73 -13.29 -7.09
C SER A 204 -7.50 -14.80 -6.94
N GLU A 205 -7.03 -15.47 -8.00
CA GLU A 205 -6.63 -16.89 -7.97
C GLU A 205 -5.39 -17.10 -7.08
#